data_AF-A0A2A2IGC4-F1
#
_entry.id   AF-A0A2A2IGC4-F1
#
_cell.length_a   1.000
_cell.length_b   1.000
_cell.length_c   1.000
_cell.angle_alpha   90.00
_cell.angle_beta   90.00
_cell.angle_gamma   90.00
#
_symmetry.space_group_name_H-M   'P 1'
#
loop_
_entity.id
_entity.type
_entity.pdbx_description
1 polymer ?
#
loop_
_entity_poly.entity_id
_entity_poly.type
_entity_poly.pdbx_seq_one_letter_code
_entity_poly.pdbx_strand_id
1 'polypeptide(L)'
;MSKITPTKEKYEEAWEIVQRYEDRQKDLAKLNKDLGFCLKQFVQFKFDVNEGKGEVTFSGLTKSGELKLTKSAVRHGDKFEDVIGKLICVKRAIGEDVEYLERYIEGELIIGVLHTDIVNGLALRNPLGNGKTYYKA
;
A
#
# COMPACT_ATOMS: atom_id res chain seq x y z
N MET A 1 0.96 22.09 -39.48
CA MET A 1 1.04 21.23 -38.27
C MET A 1 -0.30 20.54 -38.12
N SER A 2 -0.40 19.23 -38.34
CA SER A 2 -1.64 18.49 -38.10
C SER A 2 -1.93 18.49 -36.61
N LYS A 3 -3.15 18.89 -36.22
CA LYS A 3 -3.60 18.74 -34.83
C LYS A 3 -3.78 17.25 -34.60
N ILE A 4 -2.88 16.64 -33.82
CA ILE A 4 -3.01 15.26 -33.37
C ILE A 4 -4.15 15.26 -32.34
N THR A 5 -5.35 14.87 -32.78
CA THR A 5 -6.50 14.72 -31.88
C THR A 5 -6.36 13.38 -31.16
N PRO A 6 -6.46 13.32 -29.82
CA PRO A 6 -6.37 12.07 -29.08
C PRO A 6 -7.52 11.12 -29.48
N THR A 7 -7.23 9.82 -29.53
CA THR A 7 -8.25 8.78 -29.78
C THR A 7 -9.03 8.49 -28.50
N LYS A 8 -10.24 7.90 -28.63
CA LYS A 8 -11.05 7.46 -27.48
C LYS A 8 -10.27 6.55 -26.53
N GLU A 9 -9.48 5.63 -27.08
CA GLU A 9 -8.58 4.73 -26.34
C GLU A 9 -7.56 5.50 -25.48
N LYS A 10 -6.94 6.56 -26.02
CA LYS A 10 -6.00 7.40 -25.25
C LYS A 10 -6.68 8.15 -24.12
N TYR A 11 -7.96 8.49 -24.26
CA TYR A 11 -8.74 9.09 -23.17
C TYR A 11 -9.08 8.06 -22.08
N GLU A 12 -9.44 6.84 -22.46
CA GLU A 12 -9.71 5.74 -21.53
C GLU A 12 -8.45 5.37 -20.74
N GLU A 13 -7.30 5.20 -21.41
CA GLU A 13 -6.00 4.98 -20.77
C GLU A 13 -5.63 6.11 -19.80
N ALA A 14 -5.80 7.37 -20.22
CA ALA A 14 -5.52 8.52 -19.36
C ALA A 14 -6.45 8.56 -18.14
N TRP A 15 -7.73 8.20 -18.29
CA TRP A 15 -8.69 8.14 -17.19
C TRP A 15 -8.33 7.05 -16.19
N GLU A 16 -7.95 5.86 -16.64
CA GLU A 16 -7.47 4.78 -15.77
C GLU A 16 -6.19 5.15 -15.02
N ILE A 17 -5.28 5.91 -15.65
CA ILE A 17 -4.07 6.41 -14.99
C ILE A 17 -4.43 7.41 -13.89
N VAL A 18 -5.35 8.35 -14.16
CA VAL A 18 -5.81 9.34 -13.18
C VAL A 18 -6.49 8.65 -12.00
N GLN A 19 -7.40 7.71 -12.25
CA GLN A 19 -8.10 6.99 -11.19
C GLN A 19 -7.13 6.19 -10.32
N ARG A 20 -6.15 5.50 -10.92
CA ARG A 20 -5.09 4.80 -10.18
C ARG A 20 -4.27 5.75 -9.32
N TYR A 21 -3.95 6.94 -9.83
CA TYR A 21 -3.23 7.94 -9.05
C TYR A 21 -4.05 8.43 -7.84
N GLU A 22 -5.34 8.74 -8.04
CA GLU A 22 -6.24 9.16 -6.97
C GLU A 22 -6.38 8.10 -5.87
N ASP A 23 -6.52 6.83 -6.25
CA ASP A 23 -6.62 5.74 -5.29
C ASP A 23 -5.30 5.55 -4.53
N ARG A 24 -4.14 5.63 -5.19
CA ARG A 24 -2.83 5.64 -4.51
C ARG A 24 -2.70 6.80 -3.51
N GLN A 25 -3.24 7.98 -3.82
CA GLN A 25 -3.23 9.11 -2.88
C GLN A 25 -4.09 8.85 -1.64
N LYS A 26 -5.27 8.23 -1.80
CA LYS A 26 -6.13 7.83 -0.67
C LYS A 26 -5.44 6.80 0.21
N ASP A 27 -4.82 5.80 -0.40
CA ASP A 27 -4.07 4.76 0.33
C ASP A 27 -2.88 5.36 1.08
N LEU A 28 -2.13 6.26 0.45
CA LEU A 28 -1.02 6.97 1.09
C LEU A 28 -1.48 7.79 2.30
N ALA A 29 -2.65 8.43 2.23
CA ALA A 29 -3.23 9.15 3.36
C ALA A 29 -3.59 8.19 4.51
N LYS A 30 -4.18 7.03 4.20
CA LYS A 30 -4.51 5.99 5.19
C LYS A 30 -3.26 5.42 5.85
N LEU A 31 -2.23 5.09 5.06
CA LEU A 31 -0.95 4.57 5.54
C LEU A 31 -0.23 5.57 6.44
N ASN A 32 -0.21 6.86 6.09
CA ASN A 32 0.36 7.89 6.93
C ASN A 32 -0.40 8.07 8.26
N LYS A 33 -1.73 7.93 8.23
CA LYS A 33 -2.53 7.96 9.45
C LYS A 33 -2.22 6.77 10.36
N ASP A 34 -2.06 5.58 9.80
CA ASP A 34 -1.70 4.36 10.53
C ASP A 34 -0.29 4.47 11.12
N LEU A 35 0.68 4.92 10.31
CA LEU A 35 2.05 5.21 10.76
C LEU A 35 2.04 6.20 11.94
N GLY A 36 1.29 7.30 11.82
CA GLY A 36 1.15 8.28 12.88
C GLY A 36 0.50 7.71 14.15
N PHE A 37 -0.39 6.74 14.03
CA PHE A 37 -0.98 6.04 15.17
C PHE A 37 0.05 5.14 15.86
N CYS A 38 0.76 4.29 15.11
CA CYS A 38 1.79 3.42 15.66
C CYS A 38 2.94 4.20 16.33
N LEU A 39 3.34 5.34 15.74
CA LEU A 39 4.41 6.18 16.29
C LEU A 39 4.08 6.78 17.67
N LYS A 40 2.79 6.93 18.04
CA LYS A 40 2.39 7.42 19.37
C LYS A 40 2.79 6.48 20.52
N GLN A 41 3.18 5.25 20.20
CA GLN A 41 3.72 4.28 21.18
C GLN A 41 5.16 4.60 21.59
N PHE A 42 5.85 5.45 20.82
CA PHE A 42 7.23 5.83 21.04
C PHE A 42 7.33 7.27 21.57
N VAL A 43 8.23 7.48 22.53
CA VAL A 43 8.53 8.80 23.11
C VAL A 43 9.52 9.54 22.23
N GLN A 44 10.45 8.81 21.64
CA GLN A 44 11.43 9.32 20.68
C GLN A 44 11.54 8.33 19.54
N PHE A 45 11.70 8.82 18.32
CA PHE A 45 11.92 7.97 17.16
C PHE A 45 12.73 8.69 16.09
N LYS A 46 13.40 7.91 15.26
CA LYS A 46 14.15 8.37 14.09
C LYS A 46 14.04 7.33 12.98
N PHE A 47 13.93 7.81 11.76
CA PHE A 47 14.07 7.02 10.56
C PHE A 47 15.35 7.42 9.84
N ASP A 48 16.04 6.43 9.30
CA ASP A 48 17.14 6.60 8.37
C ASP A 48 16.77 5.87 7.08
N VAL A 49 16.58 6.62 6.00
CA VAL A 49 16.22 6.07 4.68
C VAL A 49 17.49 6.05 3.85
N ASN A 50 18.03 4.86 3.63
CA ASN A 50 19.18 4.66 2.78
C ASN A 50 18.69 4.30 1.38
N GLU A 51 18.49 5.32 0.56
CA GLU A 51 18.07 5.15 -0.83
C GLU A 51 19.02 4.20 -1.55
N GLY A 52 20.33 4.45 -1.53
CA GLY A 52 21.32 3.64 -2.27
C GLY A 52 21.40 2.15 -1.89
N LYS A 53 20.85 1.76 -0.73
CA LYS A 53 20.71 0.35 -0.32
C LYS A 53 19.29 -0.18 -0.47
N GLY A 54 18.30 0.69 -0.72
CA GLY A 54 16.89 0.32 -0.72
C GLY A 54 16.42 -0.13 0.66
N GLU A 55 16.82 0.59 1.72
CA GLU A 55 16.54 0.20 3.10
C GLU A 55 16.04 1.37 3.94
N VAL A 56 15.09 1.10 4.82
CA VAL A 56 14.69 2.00 5.90
C VAL A 56 15.08 1.37 7.22
N THR A 57 15.79 2.13 8.05
CA THR A 57 16.08 1.77 9.44
C THR A 57 15.25 2.65 10.37
N PHE A 58 14.62 2.03 11.35
CA PHE A 58 13.86 2.70 12.40
C PHE A 58 14.53 2.46 13.75
N SER A 59 14.62 3.52 14.53
CA SER A 59 14.97 3.47 15.95
C SER A 59 13.91 4.20 16.75
N GLY A 60 13.34 3.56 17.77
CA GLY A 60 12.33 4.15 18.63
C GLY A 60 12.50 3.77 20.09
N LEU A 61 12.29 4.72 21.00
CA LEU A 61 12.24 4.50 22.44
C LEU A 61 10.77 4.39 22.87
N THR A 62 10.34 3.25 23.39
CA THR A 62 8.97 3.06 23.87
C THR A 62 8.73 3.81 25.18
N LYS A 63 7.45 3.94 25.58
CA LYS A 63 7.09 4.52 26.90
C LYS A 63 7.60 3.70 28.09
N SER A 64 7.88 2.40 27.90
CA SER A 64 8.51 1.55 28.91
C SER A 64 10.04 1.73 29.00
N GLY A 65 10.64 2.56 28.14
CA GLY A 65 12.08 2.78 28.10
C GLY A 65 12.86 1.75 27.26
N GLU A 66 12.17 0.90 26.49
CA GLU A 66 12.83 -0.06 25.59
C GLU A 66 13.22 0.60 24.27
N LEU A 67 14.47 0.41 23.85
CA LEU A 67 14.93 0.78 22.53
C LEU A 67 14.58 -0.34 21.53
N LYS A 68 13.78 0.00 20.50
CA LYS A 68 13.48 -0.88 19.37
C LYS A 68 14.23 -0.41 18.14
N LEU A 69 14.92 -1.35 17.49
CA LEU A 69 15.63 -1.13 16.23
C LEU A 69 15.10 -2.13 15.22
N THR A 70 14.57 -1.64 14.11
CA THR A 70 14.05 -2.48 13.03
C THR A 70 14.50 -1.94 11.68
N LYS A 71 14.52 -2.83 10.69
CA LYS A 71 14.82 -2.48 9.30
C LYS A 71 13.80 -3.10 8.37
N SER A 72 13.58 -2.43 7.25
CA SER A 72 12.72 -2.89 6.15
C SER A 72 13.41 -2.57 4.84
N ALA A 73 13.20 -3.43 3.84
CA ALA A 73 13.50 -3.06 2.47
C ALA A 73 12.54 -1.95 2.02
N VAL A 74 12.98 -1.13 1.07
CA VAL A 74 12.21 -0.12 0.35
C VAL A 74 12.69 -0.12 -1.10
N ARG A 75 11.75 0.00 -2.02
CA ARG A 75 12.07 0.20 -3.44
C ARG A 75 12.36 1.68 -3.71
N HIS A 76 13.25 1.90 -4.67
CA HIS A 76 13.80 3.21 -4.94
C HIS A 76 12.78 4.13 -5.63
N GLY A 77 12.64 5.37 -5.13
CA GLY A 77 12.14 6.49 -5.91
C GLY A 77 10.64 6.81 -5.79
N ASP A 78 9.89 6.11 -4.93
CA ASP A 78 8.48 6.39 -4.69
C ASP A 78 8.17 6.69 -3.20
N LYS A 79 7.56 7.85 -2.94
CA LYS A 79 7.09 8.25 -1.60
C LYS A 79 6.11 7.25 -1.00
N PHE A 80 5.35 6.56 -1.84
CA PHE A 80 4.43 5.51 -1.40
C PHE A 80 5.20 4.35 -0.74
N GLU A 81 6.28 3.91 -1.37
CA GLU A 81 7.11 2.80 -0.90
C GLU A 81 7.88 3.18 0.35
N ASP A 82 8.37 4.42 0.45
CA ASP A 82 8.98 4.95 1.68
C ASP A 82 8.05 4.85 2.90
N VAL A 83 6.78 5.22 2.72
CA VAL A 83 5.79 5.18 3.81
C VAL A 83 5.51 3.74 4.22
N ILE A 84 5.41 2.82 3.26
CA ILE A 84 5.24 1.38 3.54
C ILE A 84 6.44 0.84 4.32
N GLY A 85 7.66 1.10 3.87
CA GLY A 85 8.87 0.64 4.57
C GLY A 85 8.97 1.17 5.99
N LYS A 86 8.64 2.45 6.20
CA LYS A 86 8.54 3.04 7.54
C LYS A 86 7.48 2.35 8.38
N LEU A 87 6.31 2.05 7.83
CA LEU A 87 5.22 1.39 8.54
C LEU A 87 5.58 -0.05 8.94
N ILE A 88 6.20 -0.81 8.05
CA ILE A 88 6.70 -2.18 8.35
C ILE A 88 7.69 -2.12 9.51
N CYS A 89 8.66 -1.21 9.47
CA CYS A 89 9.61 -1.01 10.54
C CYS A 89 8.92 -0.76 11.89
N VAL A 90 7.95 0.16 11.93
CA VAL A 90 7.26 0.52 13.17
C VAL A 90 6.38 -0.63 13.66
N LYS A 91 5.62 -1.29 12.79
CA LYS A 91 4.76 -2.43 13.14
C LYS A 91 5.56 -3.61 13.66
N ARG A 92 6.68 -3.96 13.01
CA ARG A 92 7.64 -4.96 13.54
C ARG A 92 8.17 -4.57 14.93
N ALA A 93 8.44 -3.28 15.16
CA ALA A 93 8.96 -2.81 16.44
C ALA A 93 7.96 -2.94 17.60
N ILE A 94 6.66 -2.91 17.31
CA ILE A 94 5.57 -3.11 18.27
C ILE A 94 5.01 -4.54 18.28
N GLY A 95 5.55 -5.44 17.45
CA GLY A 95 5.11 -6.84 17.35
C GLY A 95 3.80 -7.05 16.59
N GLU A 96 3.41 -6.11 15.73
CA GLU A 96 2.27 -6.26 14.84
C GLU A 96 2.65 -6.99 13.55
N ASP A 97 1.67 -7.69 12.95
CA ASP A 97 1.81 -8.35 11.66
C ASP A 97 2.02 -7.34 10.52
N VAL A 98 2.90 -7.72 9.59
CA VAL A 98 3.37 -6.91 8.47
C VAL A 98 3.36 -7.67 7.14
N GLU A 99 2.95 -8.94 7.10
CA GLU A 99 2.97 -9.76 5.88
C GLU A 99 2.26 -9.06 4.71
N TYR A 100 1.09 -8.48 4.97
CA TYR A 100 0.33 -7.76 3.96
C TYR A 100 1.09 -6.55 3.38
N LEU A 101 1.87 -5.84 4.20
CA LEU A 101 2.66 -4.69 3.75
C LEU A 101 3.92 -5.12 3.00
N GLU A 102 4.54 -6.23 3.40
CA GLU A 102 5.73 -6.79 2.76
C GLU A 102 5.45 -7.23 1.32
N ARG A 103 4.24 -7.75 1.05
CA ARG A 103 3.81 -8.09 -0.32
C ARG A 103 3.86 -6.92 -1.29
N TYR A 104 3.60 -5.69 -0.83
CA TYR A 104 3.75 -4.49 -1.67
C TYR A 104 5.19 -4.21 -2.07
N ILE A 105 6.17 -4.55 -1.21
CA ILE A 105 7.59 -4.29 -1.45
C ILE A 105 8.23 -5.42 -2.27
N GLU A 106 7.86 -6.66 -2.00
CA GLU A 106 8.42 -7.83 -2.68
C GLU A 106 7.97 -7.95 -4.14
N GLY A 107 6.91 -7.25 -4.53
CA GLY A 107 6.46 -7.22 -5.92
C GLY A 107 5.52 -8.35 -6.28
N GLU A 108 4.80 -8.92 -5.30
CA GLU A 108 3.47 -9.40 -5.63
C GLU A 108 2.64 -8.18 -6.01
N LEU A 109 2.61 -7.98 -7.32
CA LEU A 109 1.80 -7.07 -8.09
C LEU A 109 0.33 -7.43 -7.87
N ILE A 110 -0.15 -7.20 -6.64
CA ILE A 110 -1.57 -7.12 -6.35
C ILE A 110 -1.99 -5.72 -6.77
N ILE A 111 -2.03 -5.51 -8.08
CA ILE A 111 -2.84 -4.47 -8.71
C ILE A 111 -4.32 -4.93 -8.72
N GLY A 112 -4.72 -5.93 -7.91
CA GLY A 112 -6.05 -6.55 -8.01
C GLY A 112 -6.69 -7.21 -6.78
N VAL A 113 -6.14 -7.18 -5.55
CA VAL A 113 -6.75 -7.90 -4.39
C VAL A 113 -7.26 -6.96 -3.29
N LEU A 114 -6.84 -5.69 -3.24
CA LEU A 114 -7.39 -4.76 -2.26
C LEU A 114 -8.71 -4.11 -2.63
N HIS A 115 -9.04 -4.10 -3.92
CA HIS A 115 -10.35 -3.62 -4.34
C HIS A 115 -11.44 -4.69 -4.17
N THR A 116 -11.08 -5.96 -3.98
CA THR A 116 -12.07 -7.06 -3.92
C THR A 116 -12.53 -7.36 -2.50
N ASP A 117 -11.64 -7.35 -1.51
CA ASP A 117 -12.02 -7.76 -0.15
C ASP A 117 -12.75 -6.66 0.64
N ILE A 118 -12.50 -5.39 0.32
CA ILE A 118 -13.24 -4.26 0.94
C ILE A 118 -14.62 -4.09 0.28
N VAL A 119 -14.79 -4.46 -1.00
CA VAL A 119 -16.09 -4.42 -1.69
C VAL A 119 -16.94 -5.65 -1.39
N ASN A 120 -16.33 -6.82 -1.16
CA ASN A 120 -17.07 -8.06 -0.84
C ASN A 120 -17.56 -8.14 0.62
N GLY A 121 -17.06 -7.30 1.53
CA GLY A 121 -17.62 -7.13 2.87
C GLY A 121 -19.06 -6.57 2.90
N LEU A 122 -19.57 -6.07 1.77
CA LEU A 122 -20.96 -5.64 1.60
C LEU A 122 -21.88 -6.68 0.96
N ALA A 123 -21.37 -7.86 0.58
CA ALA A 123 -22.14 -8.91 -0.08
C ALA A 123 -22.38 -10.15 0.82
N LEU A 124 -22.48 -9.96 2.14
CA LEU A 124 -23.18 -10.93 3.01
C LEU A 124 -24.69 -10.64 3.00
N ARG A 125 -25.34 -10.87 1.85
CA ARG A 125 -26.77 -11.16 1.74
C ARG A 125 -27.00 -12.21 0.65
N ASN A 126 -27.12 -13.46 1.12
CA ASN A 126 -27.90 -14.59 0.59
C ASN A 126 -29.06 -14.23 -0.37
N PRO A 127 -29.72 -15.20 -1.05
CA PRO A 127 -29.35 -16.56 -1.50
C PRO A 127 -29.86 -16.85 -2.95
N LEU A 128 -29.74 -18.09 -3.43
CA LEU A 128 -30.52 -18.70 -4.54
C LEU A 128 -30.21 -18.26 -5.99
N GLY A 129 -29.93 -19.28 -6.82
CA GLY A 129 -30.70 -19.44 -8.06
C GLY A 129 -30.00 -19.15 -9.38
N ASN A 130 -29.79 -20.23 -10.12
CA ASN A 130 -30.03 -20.34 -11.56
C ASN A 130 -29.22 -19.48 -12.55
N GLY A 131 -28.55 -20.18 -13.48
CA GLY A 131 -28.87 -19.92 -14.89
C GLY A 131 -27.72 -19.89 -15.88
N LYS A 132 -27.55 -21.03 -16.57
CA LYS A 132 -27.25 -21.18 -18.01
C LYS A 132 -25.81 -20.94 -18.52
N THR A 133 -25.25 -22.08 -18.94
CA THR A 133 -24.40 -22.37 -20.11
C THR A 133 -24.52 -21.42 -21.31
N TYR A 134 -23.39 -21.20 -22.03
CA TYR A 134 -23.25 -21.33 -23.50
C TYR A 134 -21.78 -21.56 -23.93
N TYR A 135 -21.62 -22.33 -25.02
CA TYR A 135 -20.46 -22.98 -25.68
C TYR A 135 -19.38 -22.01 -26.25
N LYS A 136 -18.18 -22.39 -26.74
CA LYS A 136 -17.85 -23.47 -27.71
C LYS A 136 -16.32 -23.54 -27.96
N ALA A 137 -15.78 -24.74 -28.13
CA ALA A 137 -14.93 -25.15 -29.26
C ALA A 137 -15.10 -26.66 -29.42
#